data_AF-A0A7L2IGK2-F1
#
_entry.id   AF-A0A7L2IGK2-F1
#
_cell.length_a   1.000
_cell.length_b   1.000
_cell.length_c   1.000
_cell.angle_alpha   90.00
_cell.angle_beta   90.00
_cell.angle_gamma   90.00
#
_symmetry.space_group_name_H-M   'P 1'
#
loop_
_entity.id
_entity.type
_entity.pdbx_description
1 polymer ?
#
loop_
_entity_poly.entity_id
_entity_poly.type
_entity_poly.pdbx_seq_one_letter_code
_entity_poly.pdbx_strand_id
1 'polypeptide(L)'
;EGKHRGGDLKTRSTEPVSAVTGSPLTAALPASTTGKKSIVLSSETRKELGKQTKVTKEERRAQIDERHRYLISRLADGIGLSEQEVEEAIISDDKFQLLEQFFAPNGLKKLLFFYQDVLQQKTNASLRSDGSTNSLLHKKLFITMGSTEDFTGTCAFFLRTSDKAVTASNVSQEMNFGIFDCSNGNILQGLEFFLSQIMIPALKSQQTWGAVKEGLKNSQIQDFLYSVDTFVGTLSSSRQNIEDKIQLTKMDIDIYLGNLQNPSDYITAG
;
A
#
# COMPACT_ATOMS: atom_id res chain seq x y z
N GLU A 1 55.22 -47.27 20.55
CA GLU A 1 54.32 -46.09 20.40
C GLU A 1 52.89 -46.62 20.28
N GLY A 2 51.82 -46.10 20.87
CA GLY A 2 51.59 -44.83 21.55
C GLY A 2 50.10 -44.46 21.50
N LYS A 3 49.27 -45.28 22.17
CA LYS A 3 47.97 -44.95 22.82
C LYS A 3 46.79 -44.41 21.97
N HIS A 4 45.87 -45.32 21.66
CA HIS A 4 44.42 -45.05 21.51
C HIS A 4 43.79 -44.74 22.89
N ARG A 5 43.02 -43.64 22.98
CA ARG A 5 41.93 -43.38 23.94
C ARG A 5 40.64 -43.49 23.10
N GLY A 6 39.58 -44.22 23.44
CA GLY A 6 39.01 -44.55 24.75
C GLY A 6 37.87 -43.58 25.03
N GLY A 7 36.62 -43.98 24.75
CA GLY A 7 35.41 -43.19 25.02
C GLY A 7 34.13 -43.91 24.65
N ASP A 8 33.48 -44.47 25.68
CA ASP A 8 32.29 -45.33 25.72
C ASP A 8 31.01 -44.85 25.01
N LEU A 9 30.31 -45.81 24.40
CA LEU A 9 28.88 -45.78 24.15
C LEU A 9 28.11 -46.13 25.43
N LYS A 10 27.11 -45.32 25.80
CA LYS A 10 25.96 -45.81 26.58
C LYS A 10 24.65 -45.20 26.11
N THR A 11 23.81 -46.10 25.64
CA THR A 11 22.42 -46.00 25.20
C THR A 11 21.44 -45.68 26.34
N ARG A 12 20.36 -44.95 26.02
CA ARG A 12 19.03 -45.05 26.64
C ARG A 12 18.01 -44.59 25.58
N SER A 13 17.37 -45.49 24.84
CA SER A 13 16.13 -46.24 25.15
C SER A 13 14.91 -45.31 25.19
N THR A 14 14.13 -45.25 24.10
CA THR A 14 12.82 -45.95 23.85
C THR A 14 11.67 -45.41 24.71
N GLU A 15 10.43 -45.23 24.28
CA GLU A 15 9.67 -45.18 23.01
C GLU A 15 8.21 -44.80 23.45
N PRO A 16 7.19 -44.73 22.57
CA PRO A 16 5.93 -43.99 22.76
C PRO A 16 4.81 -44.85 23.38
N VAL A 17 3.57 -44.33 23.48
CA VAL A 17 2.30 -45.03 23.17
C VAL A 17 1.09 -44.09 23.34
N SER A 18 0.16 -44.23 22.40
CA SER A 18 -1.11 -43.56 22.20
C SER A 18 -2.25 -43.94 23.18
N ALA A 19 -3.28 -43.09 23.13
CA ALA A 19 -4.71 -43.42 22.97
C ALA A 19 -5.67 -43.47 24.18
N VAL A 20 -6.78 -42.74 23.98
CA VAL A 20 -8.20 -43.16 24.13
C VAL A 20 -9.07 -42.60 25.29
N THR A 21 -10.02 -41.77 24.85
CA THR A 21 -11.44 -41.55 25.26
C THR A 21 -11.84 -40.95 26.61
N GLY A 22 -12.71 -39.93 26.51
CA GLY A 22 -13.68 -39.56 27.53
C GLY A 22 -14.27 -38.14 27.37
N SER A 23 -15.35 -38.00 26.58
CA SER A 23 -16.34 -36.92 26.76
C SER A 23 -17.52 -37.46 27.58
N PRO A 24 -18.53 -36.68 28.05
CA PRO A 24 -18.68 -35.22 28.11
C PRO A 24 -19.12 -34.72 29.52
N LEU A 25 -18.93 -33.44 29.85
CA LEU A 25 -19.80 -32.78 30.83
C LEU A 25 -20.13 -31.33 30.42
N THR A 26 -21.42 -31.13 30.29
CA THR A 26 -22.18 -29.91 30.02
C THR A 26 -22.04 -28.91 31.18
N ALA A 27 -21.69 -27.66 30.90
CA ALA A 27 -22.04 -26.53 31.77
C ALA A 27 -22.18 -25.26 30.93
N ALA A 28 -23.36 -24.66 31.04
CA ALA A 28 -23.84 -23.56 30.23
C ALA A 28 -23.06 -22.26 30.42
N LEU A 29 -22.83 -21.56 29.30
CA LEU A 29 -22.44 -20.15 29.28
C LEU A 29 -23.70 -19.28 29.50
N PRO A 30 -23.71 -18.32 30.44
CA PRO A 30 -24.76 -17.31 30.46
C PRO A 30 -24.51 -16.28 29.35
N ALA A 31 -25.52 -16.09 28.51
CA ALA A 31 -25.60 -14.98 27.58
C ALA A 31 -25.58 -13.65 28.37
N SER A 32 -24.59 -12.80 28.09
CA SER A 32 -24.62 -11.40 28.51
C SER A 32 -24.73 -10.51 27.28
N THR A 33 -25.95 -10.10 26.99
CA THR A 33 -26.27 -8.94 26.18
C THR A 33 -25.81 -7.69 26.93
N THR A 34 -24.73 -7.04 26.52
CA THR A 34 -24.47 -5.65 26.94
C THR A 34 -23.86 -4.83 25.81
N GLY A 35 -24.47 -3.66 25.62
CA GLY A 35 -24.38 -2.84 24.42
C GLY A 35 -22.99 -2.33 24.10
N LYS A 36 -22.83 -2.04 22.80
CA LYS A 36 -21.81 -1.14 22.26
C LYS A 36 -21.87 0.18 23.03
N LYS A 37 -21.02 0.36 24.03
CA LYS A 37 -20.82 1.67 24.67
C LYS A 37 -20.06 2.54 23.68
N SER A 38 -20.81 3.36 22.95
CA SER A 38 -20.26 4.53 22.26
C SER A 38 -19.55 5.37 23.31
N ILE A 39 -18.22 5.47 23.22
CA ILE A 39 -17.45 6.42 24.01
C ILE A 39 -17.79 7.80 23.47
N VAL A 40 -18.80 8.43 24.06
CA VAL A 40 -19.09 9.85 23.84
C VAL A 40 -17.96 10.63 24.49
N LEU A 41 -16.97 11.06 23.71
CA LEU A 41 -15.94 11.99 24.15
C LEU A 41 -16.60 13.25 24.73
N SER A 42 -16.21 13.64 25.94
CA SER A 42 -16.72 14.86 26.58
C SER A 42 -16.42 16.07 25.69
N SER A 43 -17.24 17.12 25.80
CA SER A 43 -17.03 18.38 25.09
C SER A 43 -15.64 18.98 25.38
N GLU A 44 -15.12 18.77 26.58
CA GLU A 44 -13.80 19.18 27.01
C GLU A 44 -12.69 18.38 26.31
N THR A 45 -12.79 17.05 26.23
CA THR A 45 -11.79 16.22 25.53
C THR A 45 -11.76 16.53 24.03
N ARG A 46 -12.90 16.85 23.42
CA ARG A 46 -12.96 17.30 22.01
C ARG A 46 -12.31 18.65 21.79
N LYS A 47 -12.56 19.61 22.71
CA LYS A 47 -11.94 20.94 22.65
C LYS A 47 -10.43 20.85 22.85
N GLU A 48 -9.97 19.99 23.76
CA GLU A 48 -8.55 19.78 24.03
C GLU A 48 -7.84 19.06 22.88
N LEU A 49 -8.44 18.01 22.30
CA LEU A 49 -7.91 17.36 21.10
C LEU A 49 -7.83 18.34 19.91
N GLY A 50 -8.84 19.21 19.75
CA GLY A 50 -8.84 20.25 18.73
C GLY A 50 -7.72 21.28 18.92
N LYS A 51 -7.40 21.64 20.17
CA LYS A 51 -6.25 22.51 20.47
C LYS A 51 -4.93 21.79 20.20
N GLN A 52 -4.79 20.54 20.64
CA GLN A 52 -3.57 19.77 20.44
C GLN A 52 -3.24 19.62 18.95
N THR A 53 -4.24 19.31 18.12
CA THR A 53 -4.06 19.24 16.66
C THR A 53 -3.58 20.57 16.08
N LYS A 54 -4.10 21.71 16.56
CA LYS A 54 -3.65 23.03 16.10
C LYS A 54 -2.20 23.32 16.50
N VAL A 55 -1.83 23.04 17.76
CA VAL A 55 -0.46 23.23 18.26
C VAL A 55 0.52 22.37 17.45
N THR A 56 0.22 21.09 17.26
CA THR A 56 1.07 20.19 16.46
C THR A 56 1.25 20.69 15.02
N LYS A 57 0.19 21.25 14.41
CA LYS A 57 0.29 21.84 13.06
C LYS A 57 1.19 23.08 13.04
N GLU A 58 1.07 23.97 14.03
CA GLU A 58 1.91 25.16 14.15
C GLU A 58 3.38 24.81 14.38
N GLU A 59 3.67 23.82 15.24
CA GLU A 59 5.02 23.31 15.46
C GLU A 59 5.63 22.72 14.18
N ARG A 60 4.86 21.96 13.41
CA ARG A 60 5.31 21.40 12.13
C ARG A 60 5.50 22.47 11.06
N ARG A 61 4.66 23.51 11.02
CA ARG A 61 4.87 24.68 10.16
C ARG A 61 6.20 25.37 10.45
N ALA A 62 6.57 25.46 11.73
CA ALA A 62 7.87 26.02 12.13
C ALA A 62 9.07 25.13 11.72
N GLN A 63 8.87 23.84 11.45
CA GLN A 63 9.90 22.91 10.98
C GLN A 63 10.09 22.94 9.46
N ILE A 64 9.18 23.55 8.71
CA ILE A 64 9.28 23.66 7.25
C ILE A 64 10.49 24.53 6.87
N ASP A 65 11.51 23.87 6.35
CA ASP A 65 12.71 24.49 5.79
C ASP A 65 12.76 24.33 4.26
N GLU A 66 13.90 24.69 3.67
CA GLU A 66 14.09 24.65 2.22
C GLU A 66 14.00 23.23 1.62
N ARG A 67 14.34 22.20 2.40
CA ARG A 67 14.22 20.80 1.95
C ARG A 67 12.75 20.44 1.78
N HIS A 68 11.92 20.84 2.74
CA HIS A 68 10.47 20.64 2.71
C HIS A 68 9.82 21.44 1.58
N ARG A 69 10.21 22.70 1.39
CA ARG A 69 9.70 23.55 0.30
C ARG A 69 10.00 22.96 -1.07
N TYR A 70 11.18 22.38 -1.25
CA TYR A 70 11.51 21.67 -2.49
C TYR A 70 10.55 20.50 -2.75
N LEU A 71 10.27 19.67 -1.74
CA LEU A 71 9.30 18.57 -1.88
C LEU A 71 7.89 19.09 -2.21
N ILE A 72 7.44 20.11 -1.48
CA ILE A 72 6.11 20.74 -1.67
C ILE A 72 5.96 21.25 -3.10
N SER A 73 6.95 21.98 -3.60
CA SER A 73 6.93 22.55 -4.95
C SER A 73 6.87 21.45 -6.03
N ARG A 74 7.69 20.40 -5.90
CA ARG A 74 7.66 19.25 -6.83
C ARG A 74 6.34 18.49 -6.78
N LEU A 75 5.76 18.31 -5.59
CA LEU A 75 4.46 17.66 -5.43
C LEU A 75 3.33 18.52 -6.03
N ALA A 76 3.36 19.83 -5.80
CA ALA A 76 2.39 20.76 -6.38
C ALA A 76 2.40 20.69 -7.91
N ASP A 77 3.59 20.78 -8.52
CA ASP A 77 3.77 20.66 -9.97
C ASP A 77 3.32 19.28 -10.51
N GLY A 78 3.72 18.19 -9.84
CA GLY A 78 3.48 16.83 -10.32
C GLY A 78 2.04 16.35 -10.16
N ILE A 79 1.34 16.82 -9.13
CA ILE A 79 -0.03 16.42 -8.81
C ILE A 79 -1.06 17.43 -9.36
N GLY A 80 -0.66 18.70 -9.56
CA GLY A 80 -1.55 19.77 -9.99
C GLY A 80 -2.34 20.40 -8.84
N LEU A 81 -1.73 20.50 -7.66
CA LEU A 81 -2.27 21.20 -6.48
C LEU A 81 -1.49 22.49 -6.23
N SER A 82 -2.07 23.42 -5.47
CA SER A 82 -1.30 24.57 -4.99
C SER A 82 -0.29 24.15 -3.92
N GLU A 83 0.85 24.85 -3.83
CA GLU A 83 1.84 24.60 -2.77
C GLU A 83 1.20 24.71 -1.37
N GLN A 84 0.23 25.61 -1.19
CA GLN A 84 -0.51 25.77 0.07
C GLN A 84 -1.34 24.53 0.42
N GLU A 85 -2.02 23.91 -0.55
CA GLU A 85 -2.78 22.67 -0.33
C GLU A 85 -1.86 21.50 0.02
N VAL A 86 -0.73 21.39 -0.67
CA VAL A 86 0.27 20.35 -0.43
C VAL A 86 0.90 20.52 0.95
N GLU A 87 1.29 21.74 1.32
CA GLU A 87 1.85 22.06 2.63
C GLU A 87 0.86 21.67 3.75
N GLU A 88 -0.40 22.10 3.65
CA GLU A 88 -1.42 21.78 4.66
C GLU A 88 -1.68 20.27 4.77
N ALA A 89 -1.68 19.55 3.64
CA ALA A 89 -1.83 18.10 3.61
C ALA A 89 -0.66 17.42 4.34
N ILE A 90 0.58 17.82 4.05
CA ILE A 90 1.79 17.26 4.66
C ILE A 90 1.84 17.53 6.17
N ILE A 91 1.62 18.77 6.60
CA ILE A 91 1.66 19.14 8.02
C ILE A 91 0.56 18.44 8.82
N SER A 92 -0.59 18.19 8.19
CA SER A 92 -1.70 17.46 8.79
C SER A 92 -1.50 15.95 8.86
N ASP A 93 -0.50 15.40 8.17
CA ASP A 93 -0.28 13.96 8.04
C ASP A 93 0.30 13.34 9.32
N ASP A 94 -0.19 12.17 9.71
CA ASP A 94 0.31 11.45 10.90
C ASP A 94 1.76 11.00 10.73
N LYS A 95 2.21 10.76 9.49
CA LYS A 95 3.54 10.26 9.14
C LYS A 95 4.51 11.37 8.75
N PHE A 96 4.23 12.62 9.14
CA PHE A 96 5.12 13.77 8.91
C PHE A 96 6.60 13.50 9.29
N GLN A 97 6.83 12.72 10.35
CA GLN A 97 8.19 12.38 10.80
C GLN A 97 9.02 11.59 9.76
N LEU A 98 8.40 10.97 8.75
CA LEU A 98 9.11 10.28 7.67
C LEU A 98 9.93 11.25 6.79
N LEU A 99 9.57 12.54 6.76
CA LEU A 99 10.34 13.58 6.05
C LEU A 99 11.75 13.71 6.62
N GLU A 100 11.87 13.84 7.94
CA GLU A 100 13.19 13.95 8.57
C GLU A 100 13.98 12.65 8.50
N GLN A 101 13.32 11.49 8.59
CA GLN A 101 13.97 10.20 8.34
C GLN A 101 14.48 10.07 6.91
N PHE A 102 13.77 10.66 5.94
CA PHE A 102 14.21 10.71 4.54
C PHE A 102 15.38 11.68 4.33
N PHE A 103 15.48 12.75 5.12
CA PHE A 103 16.61 13.69 5.03
C PHE A 103 17.86 13.24 5.81
N ALA A 104 17.70 12.38 6.81
CA ALA A 104 18.80 11.92 7.66
C ALA A 104 19.92 11.19 6.87
N PRO A 105 21.18 11.20 7.35
CA PRO A 105 22.23 10.34 6.82
C PRO A 105 21.85 8.86 7.02
N ASN A 106 22.09 8.02 6.00
CA ASN A 106 21.60 6.63 5.94
C ASN A 106 20.07 6.51 6.19
N GLY A 107 19.33 7.56 5.83
CA GLY A 107 17.89 7.64 5.99
C GLY A 107 17.11 6.82 4.97
N LEU A 108 15.80 7.07 4.90
CA LEU A 108 14.92 6.41 3.96
C LEU A 108 15.38 6.67 2.52
N LYS A 109 15.35 5.63 1.68
CA LYS A 109 15.71 5.72 0.26
C LYS A 109 14.55 6.17 -0.63
N LYS A 110 13.33 6.03 -0.13
CA LYS A 110 12.10 6.39 -0.80
C LYS A 110 11.18 7.15 0.16
N LEU A 111 10.48 8.15 -0.36
CA LEU A 111 9.37 8.81 0.29
C LEU A 111 8.19 8.79 -0.69
N LEU A 112 7.04 8.27 -0.26
CA LEU A 112 5.89 8.03 -1.12
C LEU A 112 4.69 8.86 -0.64
N PHE A 113 3.95 9.39 -1.61
CA PHE A 113 2.74 10.16 -1.39
C PHE A 113 1.65 9.62 -2.30
N PHE A 114 0.48 9.34 -1.75
CA PHE A 114 -0.70 9.00 -2.53
C PHE A 114 -1.63 10.19 -2.61
N TYR A 115 -2.13 10.45 -3.82
CA TYR A 115 -3.20 11.37 -4.10
C TYR A 115 -4.36 10.62 -4.76
N GLN A 116 -5.34 10.25 -3.95
CA GLN A 116 -6.45 9.40 -4.37
C GLN A 116 -7.70 9.66 -3.55
N ASP A 117 -8.81 9.09 -3.98
CA ASP A 117 -10.07 9.18 -3.25
C ASP A 117 -10.01 8.36 -1.95
N VAL A 118 -10.33 9.00 -0.84
CA VAL A 118 -10.39 8.37 0.48
C VAL A 118 -11.81 8.49 1.02
N LEU A 119 -12.31 7.40 1.62
CA LEU A 119 -13.61 7.39 2.29
C LEU A 119 -13.54 8.29 3.52
N GLN A 120 -14.25 9.42 3.49
CA GLN A 120 -14.43 10.24 4.68
C GLN A 120 -15.52 9.61 5.54
N GLN A 121 -15.13 8.91 6.60
CA GLN A 121 -16.07 8.63 7.68
C GLN A 121 -16.41 9.95 8.35
N LYS A 122 -17.62 10.47 8.09
CA LYS A 122 -18.15 11.60 8.85
C LYS A 122 -18.23 11.17 10.32
N THR A 123 -17.27 11.59 11.13
CA THR A 123 -17.37 11.56 12.60
C THR A 123 -18.46 12.48 13.14
N ASN A 124 -19.18 13.21 12.26
CA ASN A 124 -20.13 14.26 12.61
C ASN A 124 -21.52 14.07 11.96
N ALA A 125 -22.06 12.86 11.91
CA ALA A 125 -23.50 12.72 11.75
C ALA A 125 -24.13 12.67 13.15
N SER A 126 -24.68 13.81 13.58
CA SER A 126 -25.83 13.82 14.48
C SER A 126 -26.76 12.68 14.09
N LEU A 127 -27.19 11.89 15.07
CA LEU A 127 -28.19 10.83 14.94
C LEU A 127 -29.48 11.42 14.34
N ARG A 128 -29.54 11.53 13.01
CA ARG A 128 -30.78 11.63 12.26
C ARG A 128 -30.75 10.44 11.33
N SER A 129 -31.52 9.45 11.72
CA SER A 129 -31.86 8.28 10.92
C SER A 129 -32.48 8.75 9.61
N ASP A 130 -31.66 8.87 8.57
CA ASP A 130 -32.11 8.74 7.21
C ASP A 130 -31.12 7.80 6.51
N GLY A 131 -31.65 6.79 5.82
CA GLY A 131 -30.95 5.59 5.36
C GLY A 131 -30.00 5.82 4.18
N SER A 132 -29.28 6.94 4.16
CA SER A 132 -28.32 7.29 3.12
C SER A 132 -26.92 7.37 3.72
N THR A 133 -26.19 6.25 3.65
CA THR A 133 -24.74 6.20 3.88
C THR A 133 -24.02 6.84 2.69
N ASN A 134 -24.21 8.14 2.46
CA ASN A 134 -23.42 8.88 1.47
C ASN A 134 -22.04 9.16 2.08
N SER A 135 -21.15 8.16 2.06
CA SER A 135 -19.72 8.40 2.22
C SER A 135 -19.27 9.22 1.02
N LEU A 136 -18.97 10.50 1.24
CA LEU A 136 -18.41 11.34 0.19
C LEU A 136 -16.95 10.93 0.02
N LEU A 137 -16.61 10.42 -1.17
CA LEU A 137 -15.23 10.27 -1.60
C LEU A 137 -14.65 11.67 -1.79
N HIS A 138 -13.44 11.87 -1.26
CA HIS A 138 -12.69 13.10 -1.46
C HIS A 138 -11.26 12.74 -1.79
N LYS A 139 -10.67 13.46 -2.75
CA LYS A 139 -9.25 13.33 -3.04
C LYS A 139 -8.45 13.85 -1.86
N LYS A 140 -7.48 13.05 -1.41
CA LYS A 140 -6.60 13.38 -0.31
C LYS A 140 -5.17 13.06 -0.70
N LEU A 141 -4.26 14.01 -0.42
CA LEU A 141 -2.82 13.79 -0.43
C LEU A 141 -2.35 13.33 0.96
N PHE A 142 -1.60 12.24 1.03
CA PHE A 142 -1.06 11.73 2.30
C PHE A 142 0.24 10.94 2.09
N ILE A 143 1.05 10.83 3.14
CA ILE A 143 2.32 10.10 3.15
C ILE A 143 2.04 8.62 3.41
N THR A 144 2.69 7.72 2.68
CA THR A 144 2.50 6.27 2.81
C THR A 144 3.83 5.51 2.79
N MET A 145 3.83 4.30 3.36
CA MET A 145 4.91 3.32 3.23
C MET A 145 4.69 2.35 2.06
N GLY A 146 3.50 2.38 1.43
CA GLY A 146 3.09 1.56 0.30
C GLY A 146 2.77 0.11 0.63
N SER A 147 2.55 -0.21 1.92
CA SER A 147 2.33 -1.59 2.39
C SER A 147 0.93 -1.86 2.94
N THR A 148 0.19 -0.82 3.31
CA THR A 148 -1.06 -0.93 4.08
C THR A 148 -2.26 -0.34 3.37
N GLU A 149 -2.05 0.56 2.42
CA GLU A 149 -3.11 1.26 1.70
C GLU A 149 -3.26 0.71 0.28
N ASP A 150 -4.50 0.53 -0.16
CA ASP A 150 -4.81 0.28 -1.57
C ASP A 150 -4.38 1.49 -2.41
N PHE A 151 -3.85 1.24 -3.60
CA PHE A 151 -3.38 2.29 -4.49
C PHE A 151 -4.27 2.39 -5.73
N THR A 152 -4.99 3.50 -5.86
CA THR A 152 -6.02 3.68 -6.89
C THR A 152 -5.94 5.02 -7.64
N GLY A 153 -5.11 5.96 -7.17
CA GLY A 153 -4.96 7.27 -7.80
C GLY A 153 -3.54 7.50 -8.29
N THR A 154 -2.96 8.62 -7.88
CA THR A 154 -1.62 9.03 -8.29
C THR A 154 -0.63 8.81 -7.15
N CYS A 155 0.50 8.17 -7.45
CA CYS A 155 1.62 8.02 -6.54
C CYS A 155 2.71 9.01 -6.96
N ALA A 156 3.03 9.93 -6.06
CA ALA A 156 4.20 10.78 -6.19
C ALA A 156 5.31 10.25 -5.28
N PHE A 157 6.53 10.15 -5.78
CA PHE A 157 7.62 9.56 -5.03
C PHE A 157 8.92 10.33 -5.20
N PHE A 158 9.70 10.35 -4.13
CA PHE A 158 11.07 10.84 -4.12
C PHE A 158 12.01 9.69 -3.82
N LEU A 159 13.04 9.52 -4.66
CA LEU A 159 14.09 8.52 -4.48
C LEU A 159 15.43 9.22 -4.30
N ARG A 160 16.22 8.72 -3.37
CA ARG A 160 17.65 9.07 -3.25
C ARG A 160 18.50 7.82 -3.41
N THR A 161 19.57 7.94 -4.18
CA THR A 161 20.53 6.85 -4.41
C THR A 161 21.65 6.87 -3.37
N SER A 162 21.97 8.05 -2.85
CA SER A 162 23.06 8.30 -1.91
C SER A 162 22.65 8.11 -0.44
N ASP A 163 23.64 7.81 0.40
CA ASP A 163 23.51 7.69 1.87
C ASP A 163 23.79 8.99 2.62
N LYS A 164 24.19 10.04 1.90
CA LYS A 164 24.44 11.36 2.49
C LYS A 164 23.16 11.95 3.07
N ALA A 165 23.34 12.83 4.04
CA ALA A 165 22.23 13.65 4.52
C ALA A 165 21.75 14.58 3.40
N VAL A 166 20.43 14.75 3.31
CA VAL A 166 19.82 15.77 2.48
C VAL A 166 19.86 17.08 3.23
N THR A 167 20.43 18.08 2.59
CA THR A 167 20.58 19.46 3.07
C THR A 167 19.90 20.40 2.09
N ALA A 168 19.61 21.63 2.53
CA ALA A 168 19.06 22.67 1.65
C ALA A 168 19.91 22.90 0.38
N SER A 169 21.24 22.72 0.47
CA SER A 169 22.15 22.93 -0.65
C SER A 169 22.21 21.78 -1.66
N ASN A 170 21.81 20.56 -1.30
CA ASN A 170 21.95 19.39 -2.17
C ASN A 170 20.61 18.74 -2.55
N VAL A 171 19.49 19.21 -2.01
CA VAL A 171 18.16 18.58 -2.16
C VAL A 171 17.78 18.33 -3.62
N SER A 172 18.07 19.27 -4.52
CA SER A 172 17.77 19.17 -5.95
C SER A 172 18.66 18.19 -6.71
N GLN A 173 19.86 17.87 -6.18
CA GLN A 173 20.82 16.95 -6.81
C GLN A 173 20.71 15.53 -6.25
N GLU A 174 20.39 15.40 -4.96
CA GLU A 174 20.33 14.10 -4.27
C GLU A 174 18.99 13.37 -4.49
N MET A 175 17.96 14.08 -4.96
CA MET A 175 16.61 13.54 -5.10
C MET A 175 16.15 13.44 -6.55
N ASN A 176 15.55 12.29 -6.85
CA ASN A 176 14.82 12.04 -8.08
C ASN A 176 13.34 12.04 -7.74
N PHE A 177 12.57 12.89 -8.41
CA PHE A 177 11.13 12.94 -8.28
C PHE A 177 10.48 12.19 -9.44
N GLY A 178 9.43 11.41 -9.14
CA GLY A 178 8.63 10.73 -10.14
C GLY A 178 7.16 10.70 -9.77
N ILE A 179 6.33 10.66 -10.81
CA ILE A 179 4.89 10.44 -10.72
C ILE A 179 4.58 9.11 -11.38
N PHE A 180 3.70 8.35 -10.74
CA PHE A 180 3.14 7.12 -11.25
C PHE A 180 1.63 7.16 -11.08
N ASP A 181 0.90 7.27 -12.19
CA ASP A 181 -0.55 7.45 -12.19
C ASP A 181 -1.27 6.15 -12.52
N CYS A 182 -2.25 5.79 -11.68
CA CYS A 182 -3.14 4.65 -11.86
C CYS A 182 -4.61 5.06 -11.92
N SER A 183 -4.91 6.35 -12.00
CA SER A 183 -6.29 6.86 -11.96
C SER A 183 -7.18 6.33 -13.09
N ASN A 184 -6.59 5.96 -14.23
CA ASN A 184 -7.30 5.47 -15.42
C ASN A 184 -7.37 3.94 -15.55
N GLY A 185 -7.12 3.21 -14.46
CA GLY A 185 -7.07 1.75 -14.53
C GLY A 185 -6.65 1.11 -13.23
N ASN A 186 -5.96 -0.02 -13.35
CA ASN A 186 -5.32 -0.69 -12.23
C ASN A 186 -3.79 -0.48 -12.26
N ILE A 187 -3.14 -0.88 -11.17
CA ILE A 187 -1.68 -0.84 -11.01
C ILE A 187 -0.91 -1.48 -12.16
N LEU A 188 -1.42 -2.59 -12.71
CA LEU A 188 -0.76 -3.30 -13.81
C LEU A 188 -0.80 -2.48 -15.10
N GLN A 189 -1.94 -1.82 -15.38
CA GLN A 189 -2.08 -0.93 -16.52
C GLN A 189 -1.19 0.31 -16.39
N GLY A 190 -1.13 0.92 -15.20
CA GLY A 190 -0.21 2.03 -14.94
C GLY A 190 1.25 1.62 -15.13
N LEU A 191 1.62 0.41 -14.69
CA LEU A 191 2.98 -0.10 -14.83
C LEU A 191 3.33 -0.44 -16.28
N GLU A 192 2.41 -1.06 -17.01
CA GLU A 192 2.54 -1.32 -18.45
C GLU A 192 2.75 -0.02 -19.22
N PHE A 193 1.95 1.01 -18.95
CA PHE A 193 2.09 2.32 -19.56
C PHE A 193 3.43 2.97 -19.22
N PHE A 194 3.79 3.02 -17.93
CA PHE A 194 5.05 3.62 -17.48
C PHE A 194 6.27 2.95 -18.12
N LEU A 195 6.28 1.62 -18.18
CA LEU A 195 7.40 0.89 -18.77
C LEU A 195 7.45 1.04 -20.29
N SER A 196 6.32 0.89 -20.98
CA SER A 196 6.26 0.93 -22.45
C SER A 196 6.45 2.33 -23.04
N GLN A 197 5.84 3.34 -22.44
CA GLN A 197 5.79 4.71 -22.99
C GLN A 197 6.89 5.61 -22.46
N ILE A 198 7.43 5.34 -21.27
CA ILE A 198 8.39 6.23 -20.62
C ILE A 198 9.75 5.54 -20.48
N MET A 199 9.82 4.44 -19.73
CA MET A 199 11.12 3.83 -19.38
C MET A 199 11.83 3.18 -20.57
N ILE A 200 11.16 2.36 -21.37
CA ILE A 200 11.80 1.68 -22.51
C ILE A 200 12.32 2.70 -23.53
N PRO A 201 11.54 3.72 -23.97
CA PRO A 201 12.07 4.77 -24.84
C PRO A 201 13.23 5.54 -24.23
N ALA A 202 13.18 5.86 -22.92
CA ALA A 202 14.29 6.52 -22.23
C ALA A 202 15.55 5.64 -22.22
N LEU A 203 15.44 4.35 -21.93
CA LEU A 203 16.56 3.41 -21.96
C LEU A 203 17.12 3.26 -23.38
N LYS A 204 16.26 3.17 -24.41
CA LYS A 204 16.67 3.06 -25.82
C LYS A 204 17.33 4.34 -26.36
N SER A 205 17.03 5.51 -25.79
CA SER A 205 17.64 6.79 -26.18
C SER A 205 18.91 7.13 -25.38
N GLN A 206 19.24 6.31 -24.38
CA GLN A 206 20.41 6.50 -23.53
C GLN A 206 21.71 6.41 -24.35
N GLN A 207 22.51 7.47 -24.28
CA GLN A 207 23.79 7.56 -24.99
C GLN A 207 24.91 6.85 -24.22
N THR A 208 24.84 6.83 -22.89
CA THR A 208 25.89 6.29 -22.04
C THR A 208 25.36 5.20 -21.13
N TRP A 209 25.94 4.00 -21.22
CA TRP A 209 25.62 2.85 -20.38
C TRP A 209 26.71 2.61 -19.32
N GLY A 210 27.26 3.70 -18.78
CA GLY A 210 28.31 3.66 -17.77
C GLY A 210 29.58 2.99 -18.27
N ALA A 211 29.96 1.87 -17.64
CA ALA A 211 31.17 1.13 -17.98
C ALA A 211 31.11 0.44 -19.36
N VAL A 212 29.90 0.23 -19.91
CA VAL A 212 29.70 -0.44 -21.20
C VAL A 212 29.83 0.57 -22.35
N LYS A 213 31.05 0.66 -22.91
CA LYS A 213 31.41 1.65 -23.94
C LYS A 213 30.68 1.45 -25.27
N GLU A 214 30.28 0.23 -25.58
CA GLU A 214 29.58 -0.12 -26.82
C GLU A 214 28.08 0.26 -26.78
N GLY A 215 27.56 0.61 -25.61
CA GLY A 215 26.16 1.02 -25.42
C GLY A 215 25.19 0.02 -26.05
N LEU A 216 24.24 0.52 -26.85
CA LEU A 216 23.25 -0.30 -27.55
C LEU A 216 23.85 -1.34 -28.51
N LYS A 217 25.11 -1.24 -28.93
CA LYS A 217 25.73 -2.28 -29.77
C LYS A 217 26.15 -3.51 -28.98
N ASN A 218 26.22 -3.39 -27.65
CA ASN A 218 26.58 -4.49 -26.78
C ASN A 218 25.43 -5.50 -26.67
N SER A 219 25.73 -6.79 -26.84
CA SER A 219 24.71 -7.84 -26.79
C SER A 219 24.00 -7.92 -25.43
N GLN A 220 24.72 -7.70 -24.31
CA GLN A 220 24.12 -7.77 -22.98
C GLN A 220 23.09 -6.66 -22.75
N ILE A 221 23.32 -5.48 -23.34
CA ILE A 221 22.36 -4.37 -23.28
C ILE A 221 21.13 -4.69 -24.14
N GLN A 222 21.33 -5.28 -25.31
CA GLN A 222 20.21 -5.73 -26.16
C GLN A 222 19.38 -6.82 -25.48
N ASP A 223 20.03 -7.81 -24.85
CA ASP A 223 19.35 -8.88 -24.10
C ASP A 223 18.58 -8.32 -22.90
N PHE A 224 19.15 -7.34 -22.19
CA PHE A 224 18.46 -6.64 -21.11
C PHE A 224 17.22 -5.90 -21.62
N LEU A 225 17.34 -5.10 -22.68
CA LEU A 225 16.22 -4.37 -23.26
C LEU A 225 15.14 -5.31 -23.77
N TYR A 226 15.53 -6.41 -24.41
CA TYR A 226 14.61 -7.46 -24.84
C TYR A 226 13.89 -8.10 -23.64
N SER A 227 14.59 -8.34 -22.54
CA SER A 227 14.00 -8.87 -21.30
C SER A 227 12.97 -7.91 -20.70
N VAL A 228 13.25 -6.61 -20.70
CA VAL A 228 12.31 -5.57 -20.23
C VAL A 228 11.08 -5.49 -21.15
N ASP A 229 11.29 -5.53 -22.47
CA ASP A 229 10.20 -5.51 -23.46
C ASP A 229 9.29 -6.75 -23.32
N THR A 230 9.91 -7.94 -23.17
CA THR A 230 9.22 -9.21 -22.93
C THR A 230 8.45 -9.20 -21.61
N PHE A 231 9.01 -8.59 -20.56
CA PHE A 231 8.33 -8.41 -19.28
C PHE A 231 7.06 -7.57 -19.44
N VAL A 232 7.13 -6.47 -20.18
CA VAL A 232 5.96 -5.63 -20.47
C VAL A 232 4.91 -6.40 -21.28
N GLY A 233 5.32 -7.17 -22.30
CA GLY A 233 4.40 -8.02 -23.06
C GLY A 233 3.71 -9.09 -22.20
N THR A 234 4.46 -9.68 -21.26
CA THR A 234 3.91 -10.63 -20.28
C THR A 234 2.91 -9.95 -19.35
N LEU A 235 3.24 -8.76 -18.84
CA LEU A 235 2.37 -7.95 -17.99
C LEU A 235 1.06 -7.61 -18.69
N SER A 236 1.12 -7.19 -19.96
CA SER A 236 -0.05 -6.89 -20.80
C SER A 236 -0.96 -8.11 -20.96
N SER A 237 -0.35 -9.27 -21.25
CA SER A 237 -1.07 -10.55 -21.36
C SER A 237 -1.71 -10.96 -20.02
N SER A 238 -1.00 -10.81 -18.90
CA SER A 238 -1.54 -11.08 -17.57
C SER A 238 -2.70 -10.16 -17.22
N ARG A 239 -2.62 -8.87 -17.56
CA ARG A 239 -3.70 -7.90 -17.34
C ARG A 239 -4.96 -8.30 -18.12
N GLN A 240 -4.81 -8.61 -19.40
CA GLN A 240 -5.94 -9.06 -20.24
C GLN A 240 -6.59 -10.34 -19.67
N ASN A 241 -5.77 -11.31 -19.26
CA ASN A 241 -6.27 -12.55 -18.64
C ASN A 241 -7.03 -12.32 -17.33
N ILE A 242 -6.66 -11.30 -16.54
CA ILE A 242 -7.37 -10.93 -15.30
C ILE A 242 -8.68 -10.20 -15.62
N GLU A 243 -8.67 -9.27 -16.58
CA GLU A 243 -9.87 -8.54 -17.02
C GLU A 243 -10.93 -9.49 -17.62
N ASP A 244 -10.48 -10.51 -18.38
CA ASP A 244 -11.35 -11.50 -19.00
C ASP A 244 -11.86 -12.58 -18.01
N LYS A 245 -11.31 -12.66 -16.79
CA LYS A 245 -11.73 -13.62 -15.75
C LYS A 245 -12.29 -12.94 -14.50
N ILE A 246 -13.63 -12.92 -14.44
CA ILE A 246 -14.53 -13.45 -13.39
C ILE A 246 -15.82 -12.64 -13.47
N GLN A 247 -16.72 -13.05 -14.37
CA GLN A 247 -18.15 -12.85 -14.15
C GLN A 247 -18.71 -14.20 -13.71
N LEU A 248 -18.84 -14.41 -12.40
CA LEU A 248 -19.76 -15.44 -11.92
C LEU A 248 -21.16 -14.92 -12.24
N THR A 249 -21.74 -15.42 -13.33
CA THR A 249 -23.13 -15.14 -13.66
C THR A 249 -23.98 -15.57 -12.47
N LYS A 250 -24.76 -14.64 -11.90
CA LYS A 250 -25.74 -14.99 -10.89
C LYS A 250 -26.74 -15.92 -11.57
N MET A 251 -26.63 -17.23 -11.30
CA MET A 251 -27.64 -18.18 -11.75
C MET A 251 -28.97 -17.72 -11.17
N ASP A 252 -29.96 -17.53 -12.03
CA ASP A 252 -31.30 -17.20 -11.61
C ASP A 252 -31.93 -18.45 -10.98
N ILE A 253 -31.78 -18.57 -9.67
CA ILE A 253 -32.24 -19.75 -8.90
C ILE A 253 -33.75 -19.94 -9.10
N ASP A 254 -34.50 -18.85 -9.33
CA ASP A 254 -35.94 -18.88 -9.53
C ASP A 254 -36.36 -19.71 -10.76
N ILE A 255 -35.52 -19.77 -11.80
CA ILE A 255 -35.76 -20.61 -12.99
C ILE A 255 -35.65 -22.11 -12.66
N TYR A 256 -34.78 -22.48 -11.73
CA TYR A 256 -34.57 -23.87 -11.31
C TYR A 256 -35.50 -24.29 -10.17
N LEU A 257 -35.83 -23.34 -9.27
CA LEU A 257 -36.66 -23.59 -8.09
C LEU A 257 -38.16 -23.50 -8.39
N GLY A 258 -38.56 -22.73 -9.42
CA GLY A 258 -39.97 -22.61 -9.84
C GLY A 258 -40.58 -23.92 -10.35
N ASN A 259 -39.73 -24.89 -10.75
CA ASN A 259 -40.13 -26.21 -11.22
C ASN A 259 -40.21 -27.26 -10.09
N LEU A 260 -39.84 -26.91 -8.86
CA LEU A 260 -39.86 -27.80 -7.69
C LEU A 260 -41.06 -27.44 -6.79
N GLN A 261 -42.26 -27.86 -7.21
CA GLN A 261 -43.51 -27.47 -6.54
C GLN A 261 -43.93 -28.43 -5.42
N ASN A 262 -43.43 -29.67 -5.42
CA ASN A 262 -43.80 -30.66 -4.40
C ASN A 262 -42.55 -31.29 -3.72
N PRO A 263 -42.69 -31.82 -2.49
CA PRO A 263 -41.55 -32.37 -1.73
C PRO A 263 -40.78 -33.51 -2.43
N SER A 264 -41.42 -34.23 -3.35
CA SER A 264 -40.82 -35.35 -4.10
C SER A 264 -39.84 -34.86 -5.17
N ASP A 265 -40.07 -33.66 -5.70
CA ASP A 265 -39.23 -33.07 -6.74
C ASP A 265 -37.80 -32.78 -6.22
N TYR A 266 -37.67 -32.45 -4.94
CA TYR A 266 -36.38 -32.22 -4.27
C TYR A 266 -35.55 -33.50 -4.09
N ILE A 267 -36.19 -34.68 -4.02
CA ILE A 267 -35.51 -35.97 -3.87
C ILE A 267 -34.92 -36.45 -5.20
N THR A 268 -35.49 -36.01 -6.33
CA THR A 268 -35.08 -36.43 -7.68
C THR A 268 -34.01 -35.50 -8.28
N ALA A 269 -33.87 -34.29 -7.75
CA ALA A 269 -32.96 -33.24 -8.24
C ALA A 269 -31.57 -33.19 -7.55
N GLY A 270 -31.32 -34.07 -6.57
CA GLY A 270 -30.02 -34.22 -5.89
C GLY A 270 -29.23 -35.42 -6.41
#